data_AF-A0A9W8CPK9-F1
#
_entry.id   AF-A0A9W8CPK9-F1
#
_cell.length_a   1.000
_cell.length_b   1.000
_cell.length_c   1.000
_cell.angle_alpha   90.00
_cell.angle_beta   90.00
_cell.angle_gamma   90.00
#
_symmetry.space_group_name_H-M   'P 1'
#
loop_
_entity.id
_entity.type
_entity.pdbx_description
1 polymer ?
#
loop_
_entity_poly.entity_id
_entity_poly.type
_entity_poly.pdbx_seq_one_letter_code
_entity_poly.pdbx_strand_id
1 'polypeptide(L)'
;MCSSLLTSGEGLCAELRAELHAHVYGIKAYSPPTAIDRDGRQCASSTVSLLDADGSHEVAVVLGSDTGYSVAAASPAQGSLVGSSFESLTALLRAASPAFASAMHRSLSARLLALGAKSGD
;
A
#
# COMPACT_ATOMS: atom_id res chain seq x y z
N MET A 1 -21.14 11.73 21.40
CA MET A 1 -21.29 12.07 19.97
C MET A 1 -19.94 12.54 19.46
N CYS A 2 -19.12 11.63 18.94
CA CYS A 2 -17.82 11.96 18.36
C CYS A 2 -17.87 11.58 16.87
N SER A 3 -18.58 12.37 16.09
CA SER A 3 -18.49 12.31 14.63
C SER A 3 -17.64 13.49 14.21
N SER A 4 -16.32 13.34 14.43
CA SER A 4 -15.34 14.27 13.90
C SER A 4 -15.48 14.23 12.39
N LEU A 5 -15.88 15.36 11.81
CA LEU A 5 -15.70 15.67 10.41
C LEU A 5 -14.19 15.63 10.14
N LEU A 6 -13.65 14.44 9.90
CA LEU A 6 -12.37 14.31 9.23
C LEU A 6 -12.54 15.07 7.92
N THR A 7 -11.78 16.15 7.76
CA THR A 7 -11.69 16.81 6.47
C THR A 7 -11.37 15.71 5.45
N SER A 8 -12.04 15.71 4.30
CA SER A 8 -12.09 14.52 3.44
C SER A 8 -10.69 14.02 2.98
N GLY A 9 -9.64 14.84 3.09
CA GLY A 9 -8.24 14.46 2.92
C GLY A 9 -7.58 13.77 4.14
N GLU A 10 -7.96 14.11 5.38
CA GLU A 10 -7.47 13.41 6.58
C GLU A 10 -8.00 11.97 6.67
N GLY A 11 -9.24 11.75 6.25
CA GLY A 11 -9.84 10.40 6.16
C GLY A 11 -9.05 9.49 5.23
N LEU A 12 -8.71 9.99 4.03
CA LEU A 12 -7.91 9.25 3.04
C LEU A 12 -6.50 8.97 3.55
N CYS A 13 -5.87 9.93 4.25
CA CYS A 13 -4.56 9.71 4.86
C CYS A 13 -4.60 8.63 5.95
N ALA A 14 -5.64 8.62 6.78
CA ALA A 14 -5.82 7.60 7.80
C ALA A 14 -6.04 6.21 7.19
N GLU A 15 -6.86 6.13 6.13
CA GLU A 15 -7.11 4.89 5.40
C GLU A 15 -5.83 4.35 4.73
N LEU A 16 -5.14 5.19 3.96
CA LEU A 16 -3.87 4.82 3.33
C LEU A 16 -2.84 4.39 4.37
N ARG A 17 -2.78 5.06 5.53
CA ARG A 17 -1.88 4.65 6.64
C ARG A 17 -2.24 3.27 7.18
N ALA A 18 -3.53 3.01 7.43
CA ALA A 18 -3.98 1.74 7.96
C ALA A 18 -3.65 0.59 7.00
N GLU A 19 -3.87 0.80 5.70
CA GLU A 19 -3.53 -0.16 4.66
C GLU A 19 -2.02 -0.40 4.57
N LEU A 20 -1.19 0.66 4.56
CA LEU A 20 0.26 0.51 4.57
C LEU A 20 0.75 -0.28 5.80
N HIS A 21 0.14 -0.05 6.96
CA HIS A 21 0.47 -0.78 8.19
C HIS A 21 0.02 -2.25 8.16
N ALA A 22 -1.07 -2.58 7.47
CA ALA A 22 -1.50 -3.97 7.29
C ALA A 22 -0.55 -4.76 6.38
N HIS A 23 0.17 -4.08 5.47
CA HIS A 23 1.02 -4.69 4.44
C HIS A 23 2.53 -4.63 4.77
N VAL A 24 2.89 -4.39 6.03
CA VAL A 24 4.30 -4.27 6.50
C VAL A 24 5.19 -5.47 6.18
N TYR A 25 4.63 -6.65 5.89
CA TYR A 25 5.39 -7.85 5.55
C TYR A 25 6.12 -7.76 4.21
N GLY A 26 5.68 -6.89 3.30
CA GLY A 26 6.31 -6.69 1.98
C GLY A 26 6.83 -5.27 1.76
N ILE A 27 6.67 -4.39 2.76
CA ILE A 27 7.07 -3.00 2.73
C ILE A 27 8.29 -2.82 3.64
N LYS A 28 9.37 -2.25 3.10
CA LYS A 28 10.59 -1.94 3.85
C LYS A 28 10.40 -0.66 4.67
N ALA A 29 9.84 0.36 4.03
CA ALA A 29 9.57 1.67 4.62
C ALA A 29 8.48 2.37 3.81
N TYR A 30 7.80 3.35 4.41
CA TYR A 30 6.92 4.25 3.68
C TYR A 30 6.96 5.65 4.30
N SER A 31 6.78 6.66 3.45
CA SER A 31 6.62 8.04 3.89
C SER A 31 5.24 8.25 4.51
N PRO A 32 5.10 9.11 5.53
CA PRO A 32 3.80 9.40 6.12
C PRO A 32 2.83 9.88 5.03
N PRO A 33 1.57 9.36 4.99
CA PRO A 33 0.64 9.77 3.96
C PRO A 33 0.28 11.25 4.11
N THR A 34 0.32 11.96 3.00
CA THR A 34 0.03 13.38 2.91
C THR A 34 -1.20 13.61 2.06
N ALA A 35 -2.06 14.53 2.49
CA ALA A 35 -3.19 14.96 1.69
C ALA A 35 -2.66 15.82 0.54
N ILE A 36 -3.11 15.52 -0.67
CA ILE A 36 -2.77 16.25 -1.88
C ILE A 36 -4.07 16.56 -2.64
N ASP A 37 -4.05 17.63 -3.43
CA ASP A 37 -5.09 17.90 -4.43
C ASP A 37 -4.55 17.52 -5.80
N ARG A 38 -5.30 16.72 -6.55
CA ARG A 38 -4.98 16.33 -7.92
C ARG A 38 -6.19 16.59 -8.79
N ASP A 39 -6.06 17.53 -9.73
CA ASP A 39 -7.14 17.94 -10.64
C ASP A 39 -8.42 18.39 -9.91
N GLY A 40 -8.29 19.08 -8.75
CA GLY A 40 -9.42 19.54 -7.93
C GLY A 40 -10.06 18.45 -7.09
N ARG A 41 -9.40 17.29 -6.93
CA ARG A 41 -9.86 16.16 -6.13
C ARG A 41 -8.92 15.91 -4.96
N GLN A 42 -9.49 15.69 -3.78
CA GLN A 42 -8.73 15.30 -2.60
C GLN A 42 -8.25 13.85 -2.71
N CYS A 43 -6.94 13.68 -2.53
CA CYS A 43 -6.26 12.40 -2.53
C CYS A 43 -5.29 12.33 -1.35
N ALA A 44 -4.87 11.13 -0.98
CA ALA A 44 -3.72 10.90 -0.10
C ALA A 44 -2.59 10.27 -0.91
N SER A 45 -1.35 10.68 -0.66
CA SER A 45 -0.18 10.13 -1.34
C SER A 45 0.86 9.66 -0.33
N SER A 46 1.55 8.58 -0.67
CA SER A 46 2.68 8.06 0.10
C SER A 46 3.70 7.41 -0.83
N THR A 47 4.98 7.54 -0.50
CA THR A 47 6.06 6.79 -1.15
C THR A 47 6.31 5.52 -0.35
N VAL A 48 6.27 4.37 -1.02
CA VAL A 48 6.43 3.04 -0.42
C VAL A 48 7.69 2.40 -0.98
N SER A 49 8.66 2.11 -0.12
CA SER A 49 9.84 1.33 -0.45
C SER A 49 9.55 -0.14 -0.20
N LEU A 50 9.61 -0.97 -1.23
CA LEU A 50 9.33 -2.41 -1.18
C LEU A 50 10.58 -3.22 -0.85
N LEU A 51 10.36 -4.37 -0.22
CA LEU A 51 11.40 -5.38 0.05
C LEU A 51 11.67 -6.17 -1.23
N ASP A 52 12.56 -5.65 -2.07
CA ASP A 52 13.00 -6.32 -3.30
C ASP A 52 14.43 -6.88 -3.19
N ALA A 53 14.77 -7.88 -3.99
CA ALA A 53 16.03 -8.61 -3.91
C ALA A 53 17.24 -7.75 -4.32
N ASP A 54 17.04 -6.82 -5.27
CA ASP A 54 18.10 -5.97 -5.83
C ASP A 54 18.34 -4.67 -5.02
N GLY A 55 17.54 -4.44 -3.98
CA GLY A 55 17.70 -3.29 -3.11
C GLY A 55 17.17 -1.99 -3.73
N SER A 56 16.04 -1.54 -3.20
CA SER A 56 15.38 -0.24 -3.48
C SER A 56 14.44 -0.25 -4.69
N HIS A 57 13.25 -0.82 -4.48
CA HIS A 57 12.10 -0.55 -5.32
C HIS A 57 11.19 0.45 -4.59
N GLU A 58 10.91 1.60 -5.18
CA GLU A 58 10.08 2.65 -4.58
C GLU A 58 8.88 2.95 -5.46
N VAL A 59 7.70 3.05 -4.85
CA VAL A 59 6.43 3.31 -5.54
C VAL A 59 5.72 4.45 -4.83
N ALA A 60 5.41 5.51 -5.56
CA ALA A 60 4.50 6.54 -5.08
C ALA A 60 3.06 6.09 -5.34
N VAL A 61 2.32 5.83 -4.27
CA VAL A 61 0.91 5.42 -4.31
C VAL A 61 0.03 6.61 -4.00
N VAL A 62 -1.08 6.71 -4.72
CA VAL A 62 -2.10 7.74 -4.51
C VAL A 62 -3.43 7.06 -4.27
N LEU A 63 -4.11 7.42 -3.20
CA LEU A 63 -5.47 7.01 -2.89
C LEU A 63 -6.40 8.19 -3.14
N GLY A 64 -7.27 8.07 -4.15
CA GLY A 64 -8.31 9.06 -4.44
C GLY A 64 -9.67 8.59 -3.95
N SER A 65 -10.50 9.52 -3.47
CA SER A 65 -11.85 9.21 -2.93
C SER A 65 -12.79 8.50 -3.92
N ASP A 66 -12.57 8.67 -5.23
CA ASP A 66 -13.45 8.16 -6.30
C ASP A 66 -12.73 7.18 -7.23
N THR A 67 -11.40 7.23 -7.25
CA THR A 67 -10.57 6.50 -8.22
C THR A 67 -9.84 5.30 -7.62
N GLY A 68 -9.89 5.12 -6.29
CA GLY A 68 -9.15 4.07 -5.60
C GLY A 68 -7.64 4.33 -5.60
N TYR A 69 -6.84 3.26 -5.69
CA TYR A 69 -5.39 3.31 -5.61
C TYR A 69 -4.76 3.47 -6.99
N SER A 70 -3.80 4.38 -7.16
CA SER A 70 -3.08 4.57 -8.41
C SER A 70 -1.59 4.74 -8.18
N VAL A 71 -0.78 4.41 -9.20
CA VAL A 71 0.68 4.62 -9.16
C VAL A 71 1.01 5.98 -9.77
N ALA A 72 1.56 6.89 -8.97
CA ALA A 72 2.03 8.19 -9.42
C ALA A 72 3.47 8.15 -9.95
N ALA A 73 4.32 7.31 -9.36
CA ALA A 73 5.71 7.12 -9.78
C ALA A 73 6.20 5.74 -9.34
N ALA A 74 7.13 5.13 -10.08
CA ALA A 74 7.75 3.86 -9.73
C ALA A 74 9.24 3.87 -10.10
N SER A 75 10.08 3.30 -9.23
CA SER A 75 11.54 3.18 -9.41
C SER A 75 12.02 1.78 -9.00
N PRO A 76 12.87 1.10 -9.80
CA PRO A 76 13.30 1.46 -11.15
C PRO A 76 12.11 1.51 -12.11
N ALA A 77 12.28 2.19 -13.25
CA ALA A 77 11.22 2.52 -14.21
C ALA A 77 10.52 1.28 -14.79
N GLN A 78 9.62 0.67 -14.01
CA GLN A 78 8.52 -0.13 -14.50
C GLN A 78 7.51 0.83 -15.12
N GLY A 79 7.89 1.44 -16.26
CA GLY A 79 7.09 2.45 -16.97
C GLY A 79 5.69 1.97 -17.35
N SER A 80 5.40 0.67 -17.18
CA SER A 80 4.11 0.06 -17.44
C SER A 80 3.04 0.31 -16.34
N LEU A 81 3.42 0.70 -15.12
CA LEU A 81 2.46 0.81 -14.01
C LEU A 81 2.03 2.25 -13.71
N VAL A 82 2.84 3.25 -14.10
CA VAL A 82 2.52 4.65 -13.85
C VAL A 82 1.20 5.02 -14.54
N GLY A 83 0.25 5.58 -13.78
CA GLY A 83 -1.10 5.89 -14.25
C GLY A 83 -2.09 4.72 -14.21
N SER A 84 -1.65 3.51 -13.86
CA SER A 84 -2.56 2.40 -13.60
C SER A 84 -3.32 2.63 -12.29
N SER A 85 -4.60 2.24 -12.29
CA SER A 85 -5.47 2.28 -11.12
C SER A 85 -5.87 0.86 -10.70
N PHE A 86 -6.05 0.67 -9.40
CA PHE A 86 -6.23 -0.61 -8.74
C PHE A 86 -7.33 -0.49 -7.69
N GLU A 87 -8.09 -1.57 -7.54
CA GLU A 87 -9.16 -1.68 -6.54
C GLU A 87 -8.64 -1.67 -5.09
N SER A 88 -7.39 -2.08 -4.88
CA SER A 88 -6.78 -2.22 -3.55
C SER A 88 -5.28 -1.94 -3.57
N LEU A 89 -4.75 -1.54 -2.42
CA LEU A 89 -3.31 -1.39 -2.22
C LEU A 89 -2.59 -2.73 -2.49
N THR A 90 -3.18 -3.85 -2.07
CA THR A 90 -2.68 -5.20 -2.34
C THR A 90 -2.44 -5.46 -3.82
N ALA A 91 -3.44 -5.17 -4.67
CA ALA A 91 -3.35 -5.38 -6.11
C ALA A 91 -2.25 -4.51 -6.72
N LEU A 92 -2.16 -3.25 -6.28
CA LEU A 92 -1.11 -2.32 -6.70
C LEU A 92 0.28 -2.84 -6.34
N LEU A 93 0.52 -3.19 -5.06
CA LEU A 93 1.85 -3.61 -4.60
C LEU A 93 2.27 -4.96 -5.20
N ARG A 94 1.32 -5.87 -5.46
CA ARG A 94 1.58 -7.12 -6.19
C ARG A 94 1.99 -6.86 -7.65
N ALA A 95 1.35 -5.90 -8.31
CA ALA A 95 1.73 -5.51 -9.66
C ALA A 95 3.10 -4.82 -9.67
N ALA A 96 3.38 -4.00 -8.65
CA ALA A 96 4.62 -3.26 -8.53
C ALA A 96 5.84 -4.10 -8.17
N SER A 97 5.69 -5.18 -7.40
CA SER A 97 6.81 -6.09 -7.13
C SER A 97 6.35 -7.55 -7.04
N PRO A 98 6.95 -8.46 -7.83
CA PRO A 98 6.73 -9.90 -7.64
C PRO A 98 7.29 -10.41 -6.31
N ALA A 99 8.29 -9.73 -5.73
CA ALA A 99 8.83 -10.05 -4.41
C ALA A 99 7.78 -9.79 -3.31
N PHE A 100 6.93 -8.77 -3.47
CA PHE A 100 5.80 -8.51 -2.56
C PHE A 100 4.81 -9.69 -2.53
N ALA A 101 4.46 -10.27 -3.69
CA ALA A 101 3.58 -11.44 -3.74
C ALA A 101 4.20 -12.65 -3.01
N SER A 102 5.50 -12.87 -3.17
CA SER A 102 6.24 -13.91 -2.45
C SER A 102 6.29 -13.65 -0.93
N ALA A 103 6.46 -12.39 -0.52
CA ALA A 103 6.44 -11.99 0.89
C ALA A 103 5.06 -12.20 1.54
N MET A 104 3.98 -11.85 0.82
CA MET A 104 2.61 -12.14 1.24
C MET A 104 2.38 -13.64 1.44
N HIS A 105 2.79 -14.45 0.46
CA HIS A 105 2.64 -15.91 0.55
C HIS A 105 3.40 -16.47 1.76
N ARG A 106 4.64 -16.03 1.99
CA ARG A 106 5.43 -16.44 3.17
C ARG A 106 4.76 -16.05 4.49
N SER A 107 4.23 -14.83 4.58
CA SER A 107 3.50 -14.34 5.76
C SER A 107 2.25 -15.18 6.06
N LEU A 108 1.43 -15.45 5.04
CA LEU A 108 0.24 -16.30 5.18
C LEU A 108 0.59 -17.72 5.61
N SER A 109 1.57 -18.34 4.95
CA SER A 109 2.03 -19.70 5.27
C SER A 109 2.55 -19.79 6.71
N ALA A 110 3.34 -18.81 7.17
CA ALA A 110 3.82 -18.76 8.55
C ALA A 110 2.68 -18.66 9.57
N ARG A 111 1.64 -17.86 9.29
CA ARG A 111 0.47 -17.73 10.17
C ARG A 111 -0.35 -19.03 10.22
N LEU A 112 -0.52 -19.71 9.09
CA LEU A 112 -1.21 -21.01 9.05
C LEU A 112 -0.46 -22.08 9.85
N LEU A 113 0.88 -22.14 9.73
CA LEU A 113 1.70 -23.04 10.54
C LEU A 113 1.58 -22.74 12.04
N ALA A 114 1.58 -21.46 12.43
CA ALA A 114 1.42 -21.06 13.83
C ALA A 114 0.03 -21.42 14.39
N LEU A 115 -1.03 -21.30 13.59
CA LEU A 115 -2.37 -21.73 13.98
C LEU A 115 -2.47 -23.26 14.12
N GLY A 116 -1.86 -24.00 13.20
CA GLY A 116 -1.76 -25.46 13.28
C GLY A 116 -1.01 -25.94 14.53
N ALA A 117 0.11 -25.30 14.85
CA ALA A 117 0.88 -25.62 16.05
C ALA A 117 0.14 -25.29 17.36
N LYS A 118 -0.74 -24.29 17.35
CA LYS A 118 -1.53 -23.88 18.52
C LYS A 118 -2.79 -24.73 18.75
N SER A 119 -3.19 -25.55 17.78
CA SER A 119 -4.41 -26.38 17.87
C SER A 119 -4.13 -27.82 18.34
N GLY A 120 -2.89 -28.13 18.70
CA GLY A 120 -2.44 -29.46 19.13
C GLY A 120 -1.99 -29.57 20.59
N ASP A 121 -2.32 -28.58 21.44
CA ASP A 121 -2.13 -28.58 22.90
C ASP A 121 -3.49 -28.71 23.60
#